data_AF-A0A9D9K0J9-F1
#
_entry.id   AF-A0A9D9K0J9-F1
#
_cell.length_a   1.000
_cell.length_b   1.000
_cell.length_c   1.000
_cell.angle_alpha   90.00
_cell.angle_beta   90.00
_cell.angle_gamma   90.00
#
_symmetry.space_group_name_H-M   'P 1'
#
loop_
_entity.id
_entity.type
_entity.pdbx_description
1 polymer ?
#
loop_
_entity_poly.entity_id
_entity_poly.type
_entity_poly.pdbx_seq_one_letter_code
_entity_poly.pdbx_strand_id
1 'polypeptide(L)'
;MNDTLCPRPCPTVAAVRNYFNALRDHLVTGHRCVDAWLALADIVTVPAYRLDCLARASALAPDDIELEIAYLEQRLIVDPGDTEASGALRAARAQRALMRHKPRIFKQMDASPTLGSILVQMGAITQQELEWLLEEQAAIRRRGEQMLFGDVAIARGKVTPETLARALITQIQQRIGNDAAPRALGEYLIASGLPPERLEQALTEQIYLRQVGRRETLGEILIRRRWITRDQLERALAQQQHDALSLFR
;
A
#
# COMPACT_ATOMS: atom_id res chain seq x y z
N MET A 1 20.66 12.12 -28.99
CA MET A 1 20.32 12.88 -27.77
C MET A 1 19.70 11.87 -26.82
N ASN A 2 20.31 11.62 -25.67
CA ASN A 2 19.86 10.56 -24.75
C ASN A 2 18.64 11.04 -23.96
N ASP A 3 17.43 10.68 -24.42
CA ASP A 3 16.17 10.89 -23.69
C ASP A 3 16.08 9.94 -22.49
N THR A 4 16.91 10.17 -21.48
CA THR A 4 16.92 9.34 -20.27
C THR A 4 16.07 10.01 -19.21
N LEU A 5 14.94 9.39 -18.86
CA LEU A 5 14.13 9.80 -17.73
C LEU A 5 14.91 9.55 -16.44
N CYS A 6 15.09 10.57 -15.60
CA CYS A 6 15.82 10.40 -14.35
C CYS A 6 14.98 9.65 -13.31
N PRO A 7 15.61 8.84 -12.43
CA PRO A 7 14.92 8.29 -11.27
C PRO A 7 14.45 9.43 -10.35
N ARG A 8 13.36 9.19 -9.62
CA ARG A 8 12.81 10.13 -8.64
C ARG A 8 12.86 9.47 -7.25
N PRO A 9 13.62 10.00 -6.26
CA PRO A 9 14.40 11.24 -6.33
C PRO A 9 15.69 11.13 -7.17
N CYS A 10 16.05 12.19 -7.87
CA CYS A 10 17.26 12.27 -8.69
C CYS A 10 18.50 12.52 -7.81
N PRO A 11 19.49 11.60 -7.77
CA PRO A 11 20.66 11.74 -6.90
C PRO A 11 21.54 12.92 -7.28
N THR A 12 21.65 13.23 -8.58
CA THR A 12 22.42 14.37 -9.08
C THR A 12 21.81 15.68 -8.60
N VAL A 13 20.50 15.84 -8.73
CA VAL A 13 19.78 17.05 -8.30
C VAL A 13 19.83 17.22 -6.79
N ALA A 14 19.78 16.12 -6.02
CA ALA A 14 19.90 16.18 -4.56
C ALA A 14 21.21 16.84 -4.11
N ALA A 15 22.31 16.66 -4.85
CA ALA A 15 23.60 17.29 -4.55
C ALA A 15 23.70 18.75 -5.02
N VAL A 16 22.97 19.15 -6.07
CA VAL A 16 23.10 20.47 -6.71
C VAL A 16 21.85 21.36 -6.64
N ARG A 17 20.91 21.05 -5.75
CA ARG A 17 19.56 21.66 -5.68
C ARG A 17 19.52 23.19 -5.67
N ASN A 18 20.55 23.86 -5.16
CA ASN A 18 20.60 25.33 -5.06
C ASN A 18 21.46 26.00 -6.14
N TYR A 19 22.05 25.24 -7.06
CA TYR A 19 23.00 25.74 -8.06
C TYR A 19 22.34 25.84 -9.43
N PHE A 20 21.90 27.04 -9.81
CA PHE A 20 21.20 27.30 -11.07
C PHE A 20 21.94 26.76 -12.31
N ASN A 21 23.24 27.06 -12.45
CA ASN A 21 24.01 26.62 -13.61
C ASN A 21 24.13 25.10 -13.67
N ALA A 22 24.35 24.43 -12.54
CA ALA A 22 24.48 22.98 -12.48
C ALA A 22 23.15 22.27 -12.83
N LEU A 23 22.01 22.82 -12.38
CA LEU A 23 20.68 22.31 -12.74
C LEU A 23 20.38 22.50 -14.23
N ARG A 24 20.73 23.66 -14.79
CA ARG A 24 20.57 23.95 -16.22
C ARG A 24 21.44 23.01 -17.06
N ASP A 25 22.69 22.81 -16.69
CA ASP A 25 23.60 21.92 -17.42
C ASP A 25 23.10 20.47 -17.37
N HIS A 26 22.56 20.02 -16.23
CA HIS A 26 21.90 18.72 -16.12
C HIS A 26 20.70 18.57 -17.08
N LEU A 27 19.91 19.62 -17.31
CA LEU A 27 18.79 19.58 -18.27
C LEU A 27 19.28 19.67 -19.73
N VAL A 28 20.30 20.48 -20.00
CA VAL A 28 20.87 20.67 -21.36
C VAL A 28 21.56 19.40 -21.87
N THR A 29 22.08 18.56 -20.97
CA THR A 29 22.64 17.24 -21.33
C THR A 29 21.60 16.22 -21.82
N GLY A 30 20.31 16.59 -21.85
CA GLY A 30 19.22 15.78 -22.41
C GLY A 30 18.41 15.00 -21.38
N HIS A 31 18.68 15.20 -20.08
CA HIS A 31 17.94 14.52 -19.02
C HIS A 31 16.52 15.06 -18.88
N ARG A 32 15.54 14.17 -18.92
CA ARG A 32 14.14 14.47 -18.60
C ARG A 32 13.95 14.31 -17.08
N CYS A 33 14.30 15.35 -16.32
CA CYS A 33 14.34 15.31 -14.86
C CYS A 33 13.30 16.25 -14.21
N VAL A 34 12.29 15.68 -13.53
CA VAL A 34 11.26 16.43 -12.79
C VAL A 34 11.90 17.23 -11.64
N ASP A 35 12.78 16.61 -10.85
CA ASP A 35 13.38 17.25 -9.67
C ASP A 35 14.25 18.46 -10.05
N ALA A 36 14.91 18.42 -11.22
CA ALA A 36 15.70 19.55 -11.71
C ALA A 36 14.83 20.76 -12.07
N TRP A 37 13.68 20.53 -12.72
CA TRP A 37 12.72 21.60 -13.02
C TRP A 37 12.07 22.16 -11.75
N LEU A 38 11.78 21.32 -10.75
CA LEU A 38 11.30 21.77 -9.45
C LEU A 38 12.34 22.62 -8.71
N ALA A 39 13.60 22.19 -8.69
CA ALA A 39 14.69 22.94 -8.09
C ALA A 39 14.92 24.30 -8.80
N LEU A 40 14.81 24.34 -10.13
CA LEU A 40 14.84 25.61 -10.87
C LEU A 40 13.65 26.51 -10.53
N ALA A 41 12.44 25.95 -10.42
CA ALA A 41 11.26 26.72 -10.04
C ALA A 41 11.44 27.39 -8.67
N ASP A 42 12.10 26.72 -7.71
CA ASP A 42 12.41 27.27 -6.38
C ASP A 42 13.46 28.40 -6.40
N ILE A 43 14.38 28.39 -7.36
CA ILE A 43 15.43 29.43 -7.50
C ILE A 43 14.90 30.66 -8.23
N VAL A 44 13.99 30.47 -9.19
CA VAL A 44 13.51 31.54 -10.06
C VAL A 44 12.47 32.41 -9.34
N THR A 45 12.72 33.72 -9.31
CA THR A 45 11.85 34.70 -8.63
C THR A 45 10.77 35.29 -9.54
N VAL A 46 10.96 35.24 -10.86
CA VAL A 46 10.01 35.80 -11.83
C VAL A 46 8.83 34.84 -12.02
N PRO A 47 7.57 35.29 -11.82
CA PRO A 47 6.41 34.41 -11.86
C PRO A 47 6.22 33.65 -13.18
N ALA A 48 6.49 34.29 -14.33
CA ALA A 48 6.38 33.67 -15.65
C ALA A 48 7.42 32.55 -15.86
N TYR A 49 8.66 32.76 -15.44
CA TYR A 49 9.71 31.75 -15.56
C TYR A 49 9.50 30.58 -14.59
N ARG A 50 8.95 30.86 -13.41
CA ARG A 50 8.51 29.81 -12.48
C ARG A 50 7.38 28.97 -13.10
N LEU A 51 6.42 29.61 -13.77
CA LEU A 51 5.35 28.93 -14.50
C LEU A 51 5.92 27.99 -15.58
N ASP A 52 6.88 28.45 -16.38
CA ASP A 52 7.53 27.65 -17.41
C ASP A 52 8.24 26.42 -16.83
N CYS A 53 8.93 26.56 -15.69
CA CYS A 53 9.58 25.45 -15.02
C CYS A 53 8.56 24.41 -14.52
N LEU A 54 7.45 24.86 -13.91
CA LEU A 54 6.39 24.00 -13.42
C LEU A 54 5.64 23.30 -14.58
N ALA A 55 5.43 23.99 -15.70
CA ALA A 55 4.81 23.39 -16.90
C ALA A 55 5.64 22.22 -17.43
N ARG A 56 6.97 22.40 -17.51
CA ARG A 56 7.90 21.35 -17.96
C ARG A 56 7.99 20.20 -16.97
N ALA A 57 7.95 20.48 -15.67
CA ALA A 57 7.90 19.44 -14.65
C ALA A 57 6.60 18.63 -14.74
N SER A 58 5.44 19.29 -14.84
CA SER A 58 4.12 18.66 -14.93
C SER A 58 3.99 17.77 -16.16
N ALA A 59 4.51 18.22 -17.32
CA ALA A 59 4.55 17.41 -18.55
C ALA A 59 5.38 16.11 -18.42
N LEU A 60 6.31 16.05 -17.46
CA LEU A 60 7.11 14.85 -17.19
C LEU A 60 6.49 13.93 -16.12
N ALA A 61 5.54 14.44 -15.32
CA ALA A 61 4.87 13.71 -14.26
C ALA A 61 3.37 14.09 -14.21
N PRO A 62 2.57 13.67 -15.21
CA PRO A 62 1.16 14.05 -15.34
C PRO A 62 0.28 13.55 -14.18
N ASP A 63 0.70 12.47 -13.51
CA ASP A 63 -0.05 11.88 -12.38
C ASP A 63 0.30 12.52 -11.02
N ASP A 64 1.22 13.50 -10.97
CA ASP A 64 1.62 14.19 -9.74
C ASP A 64 0.69 15.37 -9.43
N ILE A 65 -0.32 15.10 -8.60
CA ILE A 65 -1.35 16.07 -8.24
C ILE A 65 -0.82 17.30 -7.49
N GLU A 66 0.24 17.16 -6.68
CA GLU A 66 0.80 18.32 -5.96
C GLU A 66 1.55 19.23 -6.94
N LEU A 67 2.17 18.65 -7.98
CA LEU A 67 2.78 19.39 -9.08
C LEU A 67 1.75 20.08 -9.97
N GLU A 68 0.64 19.41 -10.28
CA GLU A 68 -0.48 19.99 -11.01
C GLU A 68 -1.06 21.21 -10.27
N ILE A 69 -1.29 21.09 -8.96
CA ILE A 69 -1.78 22.20 -8.14
C ILE A 69 -0.79 23.37 -8.15
N ALA A 70 0.51 23.11 -7.96
CA ALA A 70 1.52 24.16 -7.97
C ALA A 70 1.59 24.90 -9.32
N TYR A 71 1.48 24.16 -10.43
CA TYR A 71 1.41 24.73 -11.77
C TYR A 71 0.18 25.63 -11.96
N LEU A 72 -1.01 25.15 -11.58
CA LEU A 72 -2.26 25.89 -11.74
C LEU A 72 -2.34 27.13 -10.83
N GLU A 73 -1.82 27.06 -9.61
CA GLU A 73 -1.67 28.22 -8.72
C GLU A 73 -0.76 29.28 -9.34
N GLN A 74 0.38 28.86 -9.89
CA GLN A 74 1.30 29.77 -10.57
C GLN A 74 0.69 30.38 -11.84
N ARG A 75 -0.12 29.62 -12.59
CA ARG A 75 -0.83 30.10 -13.79
C ARG A 75 -1.81 31.22 -13.43
N LEU A 76 -2.52 31.12 -12.31
CA LEU A 76 -3.42 32.17 -11.82
C LEU A 76 -2.71 33.39 -11.23
N ILE A 77 -1.45 33.26 -10.80
CA ILE A 77 -0.62 34.43 -10.42
C ILE A 77 -0.26 35.25 -11.66
N VAL A 78 0.05 34.58 -12.78
CA VAL A 78 0.41 35.22 -14.05
C VAL A 78 -0.83 35.77 -14.76
N ASP A 79 -1.92 35.00 -14.80
CA ASP A 79 -3.21 35.39 -15.37
C ASP A 79 -4.37 35.09 -14.41
N PRO A 80 -4.77 36.06 -13.57
CA PRO A 80 -5.89 35.90 -12.65
C PRO A 80 -7.25 35.69 -13.32
N GLY A 81 -7.39 36.04 -14.61
CA GLY A 81 -8.63 35.93 -15.38
C GLY A 81 -8.87 34.55 -15.99
N ASP A 82 -7.91 33.63 -15.86
CA ASP A 82 -7.96 32.31 -16.48
C ASP A 82 -9.00 31.40 -15.81
N THR A 83 -10.19 31.35 -16.40
CA THR A 83 -11.32 30.56 -15.89
C THR A 83 -11.10 29.06 -16.03
N GLU A 84 -10.32 28.63 -17.02
CA GLU A 84 -9.93 27.24 -17.23
C GLU A 84 -8.99 26.79 -16.11
N ALA A 85 -7.93 27.55 -15.83
CA ALA A 85 -6.99 27.27 -14.75
C ALA A 85 -7.68 27.30 -13.38
N SER A 86 -8.62 28.23 -13.17
CA SER A 86 -9.42 28.31 -11.94
C SER A 86 -10.32 27.08 -11.76
N GLY A 87 -10.97 26.62 -12.83
CA GLY A 87 -11.78 25.40 -12.82
C GLY A 87 -10.94 24.15 -12.55
N ALA A 88 -9.83 23.99 -13.27
CA ALA A 88 -8.88 22.90 -13.09
C ALA A 88 -8.29 22.89 -11.67
N LEU A 89 -7.92 24.06 -11.11
CA LEU A 89 -7.38 24.16 -9.76
C LEU A 89 -8.39 23.72 -8.71
N ARG A 90 -9.67 24.06 -8.89
CA ARG A 90 -10.74 23.58 -7.99
C ARG A 90 -10.88 22.06 -8.08
N ALA A 91 -10.84 21.49 -9.29
CA ALA A 91 -10.89 20.04 -9.48
C ALA A 91 -9.68 19.33 -8.85
N ALA A 92 -8.47 19.80 -9.13
CA ALA A 92 -7.23 19.24 -8.59
C ALA A 92 -7.17 19.36 -7.05
N ARG A 93 -7.62 20.49 -6.48
CA ARG A 93 -7.73 20.64 -5.01
C ARG A 93 -8.80 19.74 -4.42
N ALA A 94 -9.93 19.53 -5.11
CA ALA A 94 -10.96 18.59 -4.68
C ALA A 94 -10.43 17.15 -4.71
N GLN A 95 -9.73 16.76 -5.77
CA GLN A 95 -9.06 15.45 -5.87
C GLN A 95 -7.97 15.29 -4.81
N ARG A 96 -7.14 16.30 -4.54
CA ARG A 96 -6.18 16.30 -3.42
C ARG A 96 -6.89 16.21 -2.08
N ALA A 97 -8.02 16.89 -1.89
CA ALA A 97 -8.82 16.79 -0.68
C ALA A 97 -9.41 15.39 -0.52
N LEU A 98 -9.85 14.72 -1.59
CA LEU A 98 -10.28 13.32 -1.56
C LEU A 98 -9.12 12.35 -1.30
N MET A 99 -7.89 12.69 -1.72
CA MET A 99 -6.68 11.91 -1.42
C MET A 99 -6.17 12.15 0.02
N ARG A 100 -6.23 13.38 0.54
CA ARG A 100 -5.74 13.78 1.87
C ARG A 100 -6.75 13.57 2.98
N HIS A 101 -8.01 13.90 2.73
CA HIS A 101 -9.12 13.48 3.57
C HIS A 101 -9.51 12.12 3.03
N LYS A 102 -9.11 11.06 3.70
CA LYS A 102 -9.95 9.86 3.73
C LYS A 102 -11.17 10.28 4.55
N PRO A 103 -12.38 10.50 3.97
CA PRO A 103 -13.58 10.50 4.78
C PRO A 103 -13.52 9.32 5.75
N ARG A 104 -14.05 9.42 6.97
CA ARG A 104 -14.14 8.26 7.87
C ARG A 104 -14.85 7.06 7.22
N ILE A 105 -15.60 7.31 6.13
CA ILE A 105 -16.20 6.32 5.22
C ILE A 105 -15.14 5.53 4.41
N PHE A 106 -13.98 6.09 4.09
CA PHE A 106 -12.85 5.39 3.44
C PHE A 106 -12.01 4.53 4.40
N LYS A 107 -12.33 4.50 5.70
CA LYS A 107 -11.95 3.36 6.54
C LYS A 107 -12.70 2.08 6.12
N GLN A 108 -13.71 2.18 5.25
CA GLN A 108 -14.47 1.04 4.71
C GLN A 108 -14.10 0.62 3.27
N MET A 109 -13.18 1.28 2.56
CA MET A 109 -12.69 0.73 1.28
C MET A 109 -11.51 -0.24 1.43
N ASP A 110 -11.06 -0.46 2.67
CA ASP A 110 -10.57 -1.76 3.15
C ASP A 110 -11.41 -2.13 4.40
N ALA A 111 -12.74 -2.25 4.28
CA ALA A 111 -13.67 -2.66 5.36
C ALA A 111 -13.46 -4.10 5.86
N SER A 112 -12.25 -4.63 5.77
CA SER A 112 -11.89 -5.86 6.46
C SER A 112 -11.48 -5.42 7.85
N PRO A 113 -12.23 -5.75 8.91
CA PRO A 113 -11.74 -5.49 10.25
C PRO A 113 -10.37 -6.15 10.39
N THR A 114 -9.46 -5.43 11.04
CA THR A 114 -8.13 -5.96 11.33
C THR A 114 -8.25 -7.22 12.19
N LEU A 115 -7.26 -8.11 12.11
CA LEU A 115 -7.25 -9.31 12.94
C LEU A 115 -7.39 -8.98 14.44
N GLY A 116 -6.74 -7.91 14.90
CA GLY A 116 -6.88 -7.41 16.27
C GLY A 116 -8.31 -6.99 16.62
N SER A 117 -8.98 -6.22 15.76
CA SER A 117 -10.37 -5.84 15.99
C SER A 117 -11.34 -7.02 15.94
N ILE A 118 -11.08 -8.04 15.12
CA ILE A 118 -11.90 -9.26 15.08
C ILE A 118 -11.74 -10.02 16.39
N LEU A 119 -10.51 -10.16 16.91
CA LEU A 119 -10.27 -10.81 18.19
C LEU A 119 -10.97 -10.09 19.35
N VAL A 120 -11.02 -8.75 19.32
CA VAL A 120 -11.81 -7.97 20.30
C VAL A 120 -13.31 -8.21 20.13
N GLN A 121 -13.82 -8.17 18.90
CA GLN A 121 -15.24 -8.42 18.60
C GLN A 121 -15.70 -9.82 19.01
N MET A 122 -14.82 -10.82 18.87
CA MET A 122 -15.05 -12.19 19.31
C MET A 122 -14.95 -12.36 20.84
N GLY A 123 -14.56 -11.32 21.58
CA GLY A 123 -14.31 -11.39 23.02
C GLY A 123 -13.08 -12.22 23.40
N ALA A 124 -12.20 -12.51 22.44
CA ALA A 124 -10.98 -13.28 22.67
C ALA A 124 -9.90 -12.47 23.43
N ILE A 125 -9.86 -11.16 23.19
CA ILE A 125 -8.99 -10.21 23.89
C ILE A 125 -9.77 -8.93 24.17
N THR A 126 -9.35 -8.17 25.16
CA THR A 126 -9.86 -6.82 25.43
C THR A 126 -9.15 -5.76 24.57
N GLN A 127 -9.74 -4.57 24.47
CA GLN A 127 -9.11 -3.43 23.79
C GLN A 127 -7.76 -3.06 24.40
N GLN A 128 -7.65 -3.13 25.73
CA GLN A 128 -6.40 -2.87 26.45
C GLN A 128 -5.33 -3.94 26.15
N GLU A 129 -5.73 -5.20 26.05
CA GLU A 129 -4.81 -6.29 25.66
C GLU A 129 -4.36 -6.18 24.21
N LEU A 130 -5.23 -5.72 23.30
CA LEU A 130 -4.86 -5.45 21.92
C LEU A 130 -3.77 -4.36 21.84
N GLU A 131 -3.95 -3.25 22.56
CA GLU A 131 -2.97 -2.16 22.62
C GLU A 131 -1.62 -2.66 23.17
N TRP A 132 -1.65 -3.40 24.27
CA TRP A 132 -0.46 -4.01 24.86
C TRP A 132 0.26 -4.97 23.90
N LEU A 133 -0.47 -5.83 23.19
CA LEU A 133 0.11 -6.77 22.21
C LEU A 133 0.77 -6.04 21.03
N LEU A 134 0.19 -4.91 20.58
CA LEU A 134 0.75 -4.09 19.51
C LEU A 134 2.03 -3.37 19.95
N GLU A 135 2.05 -2.83 21.16
CA GLU A 135 3.25 -2.23 21.76
C GLU A 135 4.38 -3.24 21.89
N GLU A 136 4.06 -4.45 22.35
CA GLU A 136 5.01 -5.54 22.48
C GLU A 136 5.58 -5.95 21.12
N GLN A 137 4.72 -6.13 20.09
CA GLN A 137 5.17 -6.40 18.74
C GLN A 137 6.11 -5.31 18.21
N ALA A 138 5.80 -4.04 18.47
CA ALA A 138 6.65 -2.92 18.08
C ALA A 138 7.99 -2.92 18.83
N ALA A 139 8.03 -3.33 20.10
CA ALA A 139 9.26 -3.50 20.84
C ALA A 139 10.13 -4.63 20.27
N ILE A 140 9.53 -5.77 19.91
CA ILE A 140 10.22 -6.91 19.26
C ILE A 140 10.82 -6.47 17.92
N ARG A 141 10.05 -5.76 17.07
CA ARG A 141 10.54 -5.22 15.79
C ARG A 141 11.71 -4.25 15.94
N ARG A 142 11.70 -3.41 16.98
CA ARG A 142 12.82 -2.50 17.28
C ARG A 142 14.11 -3.22 17.64
N ARG A 143 14.03 -4.47 18.12
CA ARG A 143 15.18 -5.33 18.42
C ARG A 143 15.67 -6.10 17.18
N GLY A 144 15.07 -5.88 16.01
CA GLY A 144 15.45 -6.53 14.75
C GLY A 144 14.75 -7.87 14.52
N GLU A 145 13.89 -8.31 15.44
CA GLU A 145 13.12 -9.55 15.31
C GLU A 145 11.80 -9.29 14.56
N GLN A 146 11.48 -10.13 13.57
CA GLN A 146 10.20 -10.08 12.86
C GLN A 146 9.25 -11.11 13.45
N MET A 147 8.19 -10.65 14.13
CA MET A 147 7.15 -11.50 14.68
C MET A 147 5.77 -11.02 14.22
N LEU A 148 4.92 -11.95 13.77
CA LEU A 148 3.55 -11.66 13.39
C LEU A 148 2.69 -11.41 14.64
N PHE A 149 1.66 -10.58 14.50
CA PHE A 149 0.82 -10.20 15.64
C PHE A 149 0.15 -11.42 16.27
N GLY A 150 -0.38 -12.33 15.44
CA GLY A 150 -1.01 -13.57 15.91
C GLY A 150 -0.02 -14.46 16.68
N ASP A 151 1.24 -14.52 16.25
CA ASP A 151 2.26 -15.29 16.95
C ASP A 151 2.59 -14.66 18.31
N VAL A 152 2.65 -13.32 18.41
CA VAL A 152 2.82 -12.61 19.69
C VAL A 152 1.64 -12.91 20.62
N ALA A 153 0.40 -12.83 20.10
CA ALA A 153 -0.81 -13.08 20.89
C ALA A 153 -0.85 -14.49 21.49
N ILE A 154 -0.44 -15.51 20.73
CA ILE A 154 -0.37 -16.88 21.25
C ILE A 154 0.82 -17.05 22.20
N ALA A 155 1.99 -16.51 21.86
CA ALA A 155 3.18 -16.61 22.72
C ALA A 155 2.95 -15.97 24.10
N ARG A 156 2.07 -14.96 24.19
CA ARG A 156 1.65 -14.32 25.44
C ARG A 156 0.42 -14.95 26.09
N GLY A 157 -0.08 -16.06 25.56
CA GLY A 157 -1.22 -16.81 26.10
C GLY A 157 -2.54 -16.04 26.04
N LYS A 158 -2.63 -15.01 25.18
CA LYS A 158 -3.84 -14.18 25.04
C LYS A 158 -4.86 -14.79 24.09
N VAL A 159 -4.41 -15.62 23.15
CA VAL A 159 -5.26 -16.25 22.13
C VAL A 159 -4.78 -17.68 21.92
N THR A 160 -5.69 -18.63 21.67
CA THR A 160 -5.33 -20.01 21.29
C THR A 160 -5.18 -20.14 19.77
N PRO A 161 -4.49 -21.18 19.27
CA PRO A 161 -4.41 -21.47 17.84
C PRO A 161 -5.78 -21.56 17.16
N GLU A 162 -6.76 -22.15 17.82
CA GLU A 162 -8.15 -22.29 17.34
C GLU A 162 -8.82 -20.92 17.21
N THR A 163 -8.73 -20.09 18.25
CA THR A 163 -9.32 -18.75 18.25
C THR A 163 -8.67 -17.86 17.18
N LEU A 164 -7.35 -17.95 17.01
CA LEU A 164 -6.64 -17.20 15.97
C LEU A 164 -7.04 -17.66 14.57
N ALA A 165 -7.14 -18.97 14.33
CA ALA A 165 -7.58 -19.53 13.06
C ALA A 165 -9.02 -19.09 12.74
N ARG A 166 -9.93 -19.17 13.71
CA ARG A 166 -11.31 -18.69 13.57
C ARG A 166 -11.36 -17.21 13.21
N ALA A 167 -10.57 -16.37 13.88
CA ALA A 167 -10.51 -14.93 13.59
C ALA A 167 -9.99 -14.64 12.16
N LEU A 168 -9.00 -15.41 11.68
CA LEU A 168 -8.51 -15.31 10.30
C LEU A 168 -9.58 -15.72 9.28
N ILE A 169 -10.36 -16.77 9.55
CA ILE A 169 -11.48 -17.17 8.69
C ILE A 169 -12.57 -16.11 8.66
N THR A 170 -12.94 -15.56 9.81
CA THR A 170 -13.90 -14.45 9.89
C THR A 170 -13.43 -13.25 9.06
N GLN A 171 -12.13 -12.92 9.12
CA GLN A 171 -11.55 -11.86 8.30
C GLN A 171 -11.69 -12.14 6.81
N ILE A 172 -11.35 -13.37 6.39
CA ILE A 172 -11.44 -13.82 5.00
C ILE A 172 -12.89 -13.77 4.49
N GLN A 173 -13.84 -14.26 5.26
CA GLN A 173 -15.26 -14.26 4.88
C GLN A 173 -15.82 -12.83 4.76
N GLN A 174 -15.45 -11.93 5.67
CA GLN A 174 -15.83 -10.52 5.59
C GLN A 174 -15.20 -9.81 4.38
N ARG A 175 -14.01 -10.24 3.94
CA ARG A 175 -13.37 -9.73 2.72
C ARG A 175 -14.10 -10.16 1.47
N ILE A 176 -14.40 -11.45 1.38
CA ILE A 176 -15.15 -12.02 0.26
C ILE A 176 -16.54 -11.37 0.17
N GLY A 177 -17.24 -11.22 1.30
CA GLY A 177 -18.59 -10.62 1.32
C GLY A 177 -18.65 -9.12 1.00
N ASN A 178 -17.52 -8.42 1.07
CA ASN A 178 -17.42 -6.99 0.74
C ASN A 178 -16.93 -6.76 -0.70
N ASP A 179 -16.98 -7.77 -1.57
CA ASP A 179 -16.45 -7.77 -2.94
C ASP A 179 -15.00 -7.25 -3.04
N ALA A 180 -14.22 -7.45 -1.98
CA ALA A 180 -12.81 -7.10 -2.01
C ALA A 180 -12.07 -8.10 -2.90
N ALA A 181 -11.22 -7.61 -3.79
CA ALA A 181 -10.35 -8.47 -4.59
C ALA A 181 -9.57 -9.42 -3.65
N PRO A 182 -9.58 -10.74 -3.93
CA PRO A 182 -8.79 -11.70 -3.17
C PRO A 182 -7.32 -11.29 -3.16
N ARG A 183 -6.66 -11.36 -2.00
CA ARG A 183 -5.25 -11.02 -1.82
C ARG A 183 -4.47 -12.17 -1.18
N ALA A 184 -5.14 -12.99 -0.38
CA ALA A 184 -4.52 -14.11 0.31
C ALA A 184 -4.88 -15.45 -0.34
N LEU A 185 -3.95 -16.41 -0.28
CA LEU A 185 -4.17 -17.76 -0.80
C LEU A 185 -5.48 -18.40 -0.26
N GLY A 186 -5.78 -18.18 1.02
CA GLY A 186 -7.02 -18.68 1.64
C GLY A 186 -8.30 -18.16 0.97
N GLU A 187 -8.31 -16.93 0.48
CA GLU A 187 -9.45 -16.34 -0.23
C GLU A 187 -9.66 -16.99 -1.59
N TYR A 188 -8.57 -17.19 -2.36
CA TYR A 188 -8.63 -17.90 -3.63
C TYR A 188 -9.06 -19.35 -3.47
N LEU A 189 -8.62 -20.03 -2.40
CA LEU A 189 -9.01 -21.41 -2.13
C LEU A 189 -10.50 -21.52 -1.79
N ILE A 190 -11.05 -20.60 -0.98
CA ILE A 190 -12.49 -20.56 -0.70
C ILE A 190 -13.29 -20.23 -1.96
N ALA A 191 -12.86 -19.23 -2.73
CA ALA A 191 -13.48 -18.87 -4.01
C ALA A 191 -13.45 -20.03 -5.02
N SER A 192 -12.45 -20.90 -4.94
CA SER A 192 -12.31 -22.12 -5.77
C SER A 192 -13.08 -23.33 -5.22
N GLY A 193 -13.87 -23.15 -4.14
CA GLY A 193 -14.77 -24.17 -3.59
C GLY A 193 -14.26 -24.92 -2.35
N LEU A 194 -13.15 -24.48 -1.71
CA LEU A 194 -12.74 -25.04 -0.42
C LEU A 194 -13.69 -24.57 0.70
N PRO A 195 -14.30 -25.49 1.48
CA PRO A 195 -15.11 -25.11 2.64
C PRO A 195 -14.29 -24.32 3.68
N PRO A 196 -14.80 -23.20 4.23
CA PRO A 196 -14.12 -22.39 5.24
C PRO A 196 -13.66 -23.20 6.47
N GLU A 197 -14.44 -24.21 6.86
CA GLU A 197 -14.15 -25.06 8.02
C GLU A 197 -12.89 -25.91 7.80
N ARG A 198 -12.64 -26.35 6.56
CA ARG A 198 -11.41 -27.08 6.21
C ARG A 198 -10.20 -26.16 6.22
N LEU A 199 -10.38 -24.92 5.76
CA LEU A 199 -9.31 -23.92 5.83
C LEU A 199 -8.98 -23.58 7.28
N GLU A 200 -9.98 -23.46 8.14
CA GLU A 200 -9.79 -23.23 9.58
C GLU A 200 -8.96 -24.35 10.23
N GLN A 201 -9.34 -25.61 10.01
CA GLN A 201 -8.62 -26.76 10.56
C GLN A 201 -7.16 -26.79 10.10
N ALA A 202 -6.92 -26.49 8.83
CA ALA A 202 -5.56 -26.43 8.29
C ALA A 202 -4.76 -25.25 8.88
N LEU A 203 -5.38 -24.10 9.09
CA LEU A 203 -4.76 -22.94 9.75
C LEU A 203 -4.42 -23.25 11.21
N THR A 204 -5.33 -23.87 11.97
CA THR A 204 -5.06 -24.31 13.35
C THR A 204 -3.86 -25.25 13.39
N GLU A 205 -3.84 -26.27 12.53
CA GLU A 205 -2.71 -27.21 12.45
C GLU A 205 -1.41 -26.49 12.07
N GLN A 206 -1.45 -25.57 11.11
CA GLN A 206 -0.28 -24.79 10.71
C GLN A 206 0.27 -23.93 11.86
N ILE A 207 -0.62 -23.28 12.61
CA ILE A 207 -0.26 -22.45 13.77
C ILE A 207 0.40 -23.34 14.82
N TYR A 208 -0.21 -24.48 15.17
CA TYR A 208 0.34 -25.43 16.13
C TYR A 208 1.73 -25.93 15.72
N LEU A 209 1.90 -26.34 14.45
CA LEU A 209 3.19 -26.81 13.93
C LEU A 209 4.27 -25.74 14.06
N ARG A 210 3.94 -24.47 13.76
CA ARG A 210 4.87 -23.35 13.93
C ARG A 210 5.31 -23.17 15.38
N GLN A 211 4.43 -23.39 16.35
CA GLN A 211 4.78 -23.29 17.79
C GLN A 211 5.76 -24.36 18.24
N VAL A 212 5.65 -25.58 17.70
CA VAL A 212 6.57 -26.68 18.00
C VAL A 212 7.82 -26.69 17.10
N GLY A 213 8.08 -25.59 16.37
CA GLY A 213 9.25 -25.42 15.52
C GLY A 213 9.19 -26.16 14.17
N ARG A 214 8.05 -26.75 13.82
CA ARG A 214 7.84 -27.42 12.52
C ARG A 214 7.29 -26.44 11.51
N ARG A 215 7.88 -26.43 10.31
CA ARG A 215 7.41 -25.61 9.19
C ARG A 215 6.72 -26.51 8.17
N GLU A 216 5.40 -26.43 8.13
CA GLU A 216 4.58 -26.93 7.03
C GLU A 216 3.77 -25.75 6.48
N THR A 217 3.66 -25.66 5.16
CA THR A 217 2.86 -24.63 4.52
C THR A 217 1.38 -25.01 4.54
N LEU A 218 0.51 -24.00 4.44
CA LEU A 218 -0.93 -24.22 4.38
C LEU A 218 -1.30 -25.14 3.19
N GLY A 219 -0.65 -24.95 2.04
CA GLY A 219 -0.86 -25.79 0.86
C GLY A 219 -0.46 -27.26 1.08
N GLU A 220 0.69 -27.51 1.73
CA GLU A 220 1.14 -28.87 2.08
C GLU A 220 0.15 -29.58 3.00
N ILE A 221 -0.37 -28.88 4.02
CA ILE A 221 -1.36 -29.43 4.95
C ILE A 221 -2.64 -29.79 4.20
N LEU A 222 -3.15 -28.90 3.35
CA LEU A 222 -4.38 -29.11 2.57
C LEU A 222 -4.25 -30.27 1.58
N ILE A 223 -3.09 -30.43 0.93
CA ILE A 223 -2.81 -31.56 0.02
C ILE A 223 -2.68 -32.86 0.81
N ARG A 224 -1.93 -32.87 1.93
CA ARG A 224 -1.76 -34.05 2.80
C ARG A 224 -3.09 -34.54 3.34
N ARG A 225 -4.01 -33.63 3.68
CA ARG A 225 -5.39 -33.91 4.12
C ARG A 225 -6.33 -34.31 2.96
N ARG A 226 -5.85 -34.29 1.71
CA ARG A 226 -6.62 -34.56 0.47
C ARG A 226 -7.83 -33.65 0.28
N TRP A 227 -7.76 -32.42 0.80
CA TRP A 227 -8.84 -31.44 0.66
C TRP A 227 -8.70 -30.60 -0.61
N ILE A 228 -7.48 -30.48 -1.12
CA ILE A 228 -7.18 -29.91 -2.43
C ILE A 228 -6.18 -30.80 -3.18
N THR A 229 -6.16 -30.70 -4.50
CA THR A 229 -5.11 -31.28 -5.34
C THR A 229 -3.96 -30.28 -5.56
N ARG A 230 -2.82 -30.78 -6.02
CA ARG A 230 -1.68 -29.93 -6.43
C ARG A 230 -2.09 -28.94 -7.52
N ASP A 231 -2.83 -29.41 -8.53
CA ASP A 231 -3.32 -28.56 -9.62
C ASP A 231 -4.30 -27.47 -9.15
N GLN A 232 -5.09 -27.74 -8.10
CA GLN A 232 -5.96 -26.72 -7.48
C GLN A 232 -5.13 -25.65 -6.75
N LEU A 233 -4.08 -26.07 -6.03
CA LEU A 233 -3.18 -25.14 -5.35
C LEU A 233 -2.41 -24.26 -6.33
N GLU A 234 -1.86 -24.86 -7.40
CA GLU A 234 -1.10 -24.14 -8.42
C GLU A 234 -1.96 -23.11 -9.16
N ARG A 235 -3.22 -23.46 -9.49
CA ARG A 235 -4.16 -22.50 -10.07
C ARG A 235 -4.47 -21.34 -9.14
N ALA A 236 -4.70 -21.59 -7.86
CA ALA A 236 -4.97 -20.53 -6.89
C ALA A 236 -3.77 -19.58 -6.73
N LEU A 237 -2.55 -20.12 -6.70
CA LEU A 237 -1.32 -19.32 -6.64
C LEU A 237 -1.06 -18.52 -7.92
N ALA A 238 -1.30 -19.11 -9.09
CA ALA A 238 -1.15 -18.44 -10.37
C ALA A 238 -2.13 -17.25 -10.49
N GLN A 239 -3.38 -17.43 -10.05
CA GLN A 239 -4.37 -16.36 -10.03
C GLN A 239 -3.95 -15.24 -9.05
N GLN A 240 -3.48 -15.59 -7.85
CA GLN A 240 -2.97 -14.61 -6.89
C GLN A 240 -1.82 -13.77 -7.46
N GLN A 241 -0.87 -14.40 -8.17
CA GLN A 241 0.26 -13.69 -8.79
C GLN A 241 -0.21 -12.78 -9.93
N HIS A 242 -1.15 -13.26 -10.75
CA HIS A 242 -1.70 -12.47 -11.84
C HIS A 242 -2.41 -11.21 -11.34
N ASP A 243 -3.25 -11.35 -10.33
CA ASP A 243 -4.01 -10.23 -9.74
C ASP A 243 -3.09 -9.26 -8.99
N ALA A 244 -2.02 -9.77 -8.35
CA ALA A 244 -1.02 -8.91 -7.74
C ALA A 244 -0.27 -8.06 -8.78
N LEU A 245 0.03 -8.60 -9.96
CA LEU A 245 0.74 -7.90 -11.03
C LEU A 245 -0.15 -6.94 -11.83
N SER A 246 -1.45 -7.22 -11.94
CA SER A 246 -2.40 -6.35 -12.66
C SER A 246 -2.72 -5.05 -11.91
N LEU A 247 -2.50 -5.01 -10.59
CA LEU A 247 -2.62 -3.79 -9.77
C LEU A 247 -1.48 -2.77 -9.97
N PHE A 248 -0.42 -3.14 -10.70
CA PHE A 248 0.74 -2.29 -10.99
C PHE A 248 0.80 -1.82 -12.46
N ARG A 249 -0.29 -1.99 -13.23
CA ARG A 249 -0.41 -1.58 -14.62
C ARG A 249 -1.52 -0.55 -14.77
#